data_AF-A0A191TN01-F1
#
_entry.id   AF-A0A191TN01-F1
#
_cell.length_a   1.000
_cell.length_b   1.000
_cell.length_c   1.000
_cell.angle_alpha   90.00
_cell.angle_beta   90.00
_cell.angle_gamma   90.00
#
_symmetry.space_group_name_H-M   'P 1'
#
loop_
_entity.id
_entity.type
_entity.pdbx_description
1 polymer ?
#
loop_
_entity_poly.entity_id
_entity_poly.type
_entity_poly.pdbx_seq_one_letter_code
_entity_poly.pdbx_strand_id
1 'polypeptide(L)'
;MKLKYCFYWIIFFTNLAWSQPDIKVNSINILTNNKISQLSNLGQVWGFLKYYHPAVYSGEYDWDSKLLQVFPQVLNAKNNNDAYEIIERWVDSLGTVPACTNCSFIPVKDIKLKADYGTLFDKNNLAVSLMRKLRFIAENYNAPDSQYYVAADKEYGELFIKNESAYENARINAPMNFLALYRFWNYIQYFYPYRHLIGKSWTRVLNEFIPVFYGIKNDTDYVIACTKMITSINDSHGCISLLPPRFGSAPLAIQHHKAIPVQTSFIENKCVVTGYYQDSLEIKNILHRGDIIDSINGISIDSVIQRYSPYIPASNYPTKLRELIAPMFNVLRGDEDSMTLYITRNKQSFNLCLPLLTDSQITKAAYYTKDVVHKPVCSVISNNIGYLCPQDMQLKDTAAIERMFANTKGLIIDLRYYPTPWIVYLMYWLEAEIKPIAIYTTPTLQKPGTIVYKGNFEMDRRSTDFYKKRVVIIVNEWTQSRQEFAAMIFRTAKNAVVLGSKTAGADGTVCSMPLPYGLNLQFTKYGIENPDSTETQRKGIKIDIPVQPTIKGVLAGKDELLDKAIDIIENKKYSAE
;
A
#
# COMPACT_ATOMS: atom_id res chain seq x y z
N MET A 1 41.30 -20.51 14.13
CA MET A 1 41.83 -21.68 13.38
C MET A 1 42.15 -21.21 11.96
N LYS A 2 43.44 -21.20 11.63
CA LYS A 2 44.15 -20.82 10.38
C LYS A 2 43.38 -20.09 9.26
N LEU A 3 43.70 -18.80 9.10
CA LEU A 3 43.72 -18.09 7.82
C LEU A 3 44.58 -18.88 6.81
N LYS A 4 44.08 -19.07 5.59
CA LYS A 4 44.89 -19.39 4.42
C LYS A 4 44.58 -18.41 3.29
N TYR A 5 45.67 -17.82 2.81
CA TYR A 5 45.80 -17.00 1.62
C TYR A 5 45.24 -17.69 0.36
N CYS A 6 44.54 -16.94 -0.48
CA CYS A 6 44.40 -17.25 -1.90
C CYS A 6 44.90 -16.05 -2.71
N PHE A 7 46.06 -16.24 -3.33
CA PHE A 7 46.63 -15.37 -4.34
C PHE A 7 45.90 -15.55 -5.69
N TYR A 8 45.67 -14.40 -6.33
CA TYR A 8 45.50 -14.14 -7.77
C TYR A 8 45.41 -15.33 -8.73
N TRP A 9 44.23 -15.47 -9.34
CA TRP A 9 44.08 -15.87 -10.74
C TRP A 9 43.28 -14.79 -11.47
N ILE A 10 43.95 -14.08 -12.38
CA ILE A 10 43.31 -13.29 -13.42
C ILE A 10 42.77 -14.31 -14.43
N ILE A 11 41.46 -14.54 -14.43
CA ILE A 11 40.75 -15.22 -15.52
C ILE A 11 39.64 -14.30 -15.99
N PHE A 12 39.74 -13.91 -17.25
CA PHE A 12 38.64 -13.35 -18.04
C PHE A 12 37.43 -14.29 -17.93
N PHE A 13 36.44 -13.93 -17.12
CA PHE A 13 35.09 -14.48 -17.27
C PHE A 13 34.30 -13.56 -18.19
N THR A 14 34.32 -13.95 -19.45
CA THR A 14 33.30 -13.62 -20.43
C THR A 14 31.93 -13.98 -19.89
N ASN A 15 31.02 -13.01 -19.89
CA ASN A 15 29.56 -13.12 -19.89
C ASN A 15 29.00 -14.53 -19.59
N LEU A 16 28.99 -14.92 -18.32
CA LEU A 16 28.00 -15.89 -17.83
C LEU A 16 26.71 -15.11 -17.65
N ALA A 17 25.89 -15.19 -18.70
CA ALA A 17 24.54 -14.68 -18.74
C ALA A 17 23.82 -15.09 -17.45
N TRP A 18 23.46 -14.09 -16.67
CA TRP A 18 22.44 -14.18 -15.64
C TRP A 18 21.18 -14.75 -16.27
N SER A 19 20.96 -16.05 -16.14
CA SER A 19 19.65 -16.66 -16.39
C SER A 19 18.79 -16.49 -15.13
N GLN A 20 18.60 -15.24 -14.74
CA GLN A 20 17.40 -14.88 -14.00
C GLN A 20 16.22 -15.05 -14.95
N PRO A 21 15.00 -15.31 -14.47
CA PRO A 21 13.84 -15.11 -15.31
C PRO A 21 13.90 -13.63 -15.73
N ASP A 22 14.30 -13.39 -16.97
CA ASP A 22 13.66 -12.41 -17.78
C ASP A 22 12.17 -12.68 -17.55
N ILE A 23 11.53 -11.97 -16.62
CA ILE A 23 10.09 -11.74 -16.65
C ILE A 23 9.84 -10.79 -17.85
N LYS A 24 10.43 -11.12 -18.99
CA LYS A 24 9.82 -10.95 -20.29
C LYS A 24 8.58 -11.83 -20.19
N VAL A 25 7.49 -11.22 -19.73
CA VAL A 25 6.22 -11.50 -20.37
C VAL A 25 6.52 -11.24 -21.84
N ASN A 26 6.91 -12.29 -22.56
CA ASN A 26 6.98 -12.26 -24.01
C ASN A 26 5.58 -11.83 -24.41
N SER A 27 5.43 -10.54 -24.72
CA SER A 27 4.22 -9.97 -25.27
C SER A 27 4.14 -10.47 -26.71
N ILE A 28 3.90 -11.78 -26.86
CA ILE A 28 3.32 -12.32 -28.07
C ILE A 28 1.86 -11.94 -27.94
N ASN A 29 1.54 -10.83 -28.59
CA ASN A 29 0.23 -10.21 -28.67
C ASN A 29 -0.72 -11.20 -29.38
N ILE A 30 -1.61 -11.88 -28.65
CA ILE A 30 -2.58 -12.85 -29.23
C ILE A 30 -4.01 -12.26 -29.27
N LEU A 31 -4.27 -11.14 -28.58
CA LEU A 31 -5.59 -10.50 -28.60
C LEU A 31 -5.59 -9.25 -29.48
N THR A 32 -6.57 -9.15 -30.38
CA THR A 32 -6.82 -7.93 -31.15
C THR A 32 -7.43 -6.84 -30.27
N ASN A 33 -7.33 -5.57 -30.67
CA ASN A 33 -7.98 -4.46 -29.95
C ASN A 33 -9.50 -4.66 -29.80
N ASN A 34 -10.15 -5.28 -30.80
CA ASN A 34 -11.56 -5.64 -30.71
C ASN A 34 -11.79 -6.67 -29.60
N LYS A 35 -10.95 -7.71 -29.50
CA LYS A 35 -11.07 -8.71 -28.44
C LYS A 35 -10.82 -8.12 -27.05
N ILE A 36 -9.84 -7.22 -26.92
CA ILE A 36 -9.62 -6.47 -25.67
C ILE A 36 -10.87 -5.66 -25.29
N SER A 37 -11.48 -4.96 -26.25
CA SER A 37 -12.70 -4.18 -26.01
C SER A 37 -13.89 -5.05 -25.60
N GLN A 38 -14.06 -6.21 -26.23
CA GLN A 38 -15.12 -7.18 -25.89
C GLN A 38 -14.97 -7.71 -24.46
N LEU A 39 -13.75 -8.12 -24.07
CA LEU A 39 -13.47 -8.63 -22.74
C LEU A 39 -13.56 -7.50 -21.69
N SER A 40 -13.09 -6.30 -22.01
CA SER A 40 -13.22 -5.13 -21.15
C SER A 40 -14.69 -4.81 -20.83
N ASN A 41 -15.53 -4.77 -21.86
CA ASN A 41 -16.96 -4.53 -21.70
C ASN A 41 -17.65 -5.66 -20.95
N LEU A 42 -17.27 -6.93 -21.16
CA LEU A 42 -17.77 -8.05 -20.35
C LEU A 42 -17.45 -7.84 -18.86
N GLY A 43 -16.21 -7.48 -18.52
CA GLY A 43 -15.79 -7.26 -17.14
C GLY A 43 -16.48 -6.08 -16.46
N GLN A 44 -16.67 -4.99 -17.20
CA GLN A 44 -17.40 -3.82 -16.71
C GLN A 44 -18.89 -4.12 -16.51
N VAL A 45 -19.54 -4.82 -17.45
CA VAL A 45 -20.95 -5.22 -17.33
C VAL A 45 -21.14 -6.20 -16.17
N TRP A 46 -20.27 -7.20 -16.03
CA TRP A 46 -20.33 -8.16 -14.93
C TRP A 46 -20.29 -7.46 -13.56
N GLY A 47 -19.35 -6.54 -13.36
CA GLY A 47 -19.23 -5.85 -12.07
C GLY A 47 -20.30 -4.78 -11.85
N PHE A 48 -20.76 -4.11 -12.91
CA PHE A 48 -21.93 -3.23 -12.82
C PHE A 48 -23.14 -4.01 -12.31
N LEU A 49 -23.49 -5.13 -12.96
CA LEU A 49 -24.62 -5.95 -12.56
C LEU A 49 -24.43 -6.54 -11.15
N LYS A 50 -23.20 -6.90 -10.77
CA LYS A 50 -22.85 -7.39 -9.42
C LYS A 50 -23.29 -6.44 -8.31
N TYR A 51 -23.20 -5.13 -8.55
CA TYR A 51 -23.50 -4.10 -7.55
C TYR A 51 -24.81 -3.35 -7.79
N TYR A 52 -25.39 -3.42 -9.00
CA TYR A 52 -26.59 -2.66 -9.37
C TYR A 52 -27.84 -3.50 -9.67
N HIS A 53 -27.72 -4.76 -10.10
CA HIS A 53 -28.89 -5.55 -10.45
C HIS A 53 -29.46 -6.27 -9.21
N PRO A 54 -30.76 -6.10 -8.87
CA PRO A 54 -31.36 -6.64 -7.65
C PRO A 54 -31.17 -8.14 -7.49
N ALA A 55 -31.47 -8.92 -8.51
CA ALA A 55 -31.29 -10.37 -8.47
C ALA A 55 -29.83 -10.82 -8.28
N VAL A 56 -28.86 -9.98 -8.61
CA VAL A 56 -27.44 -10.33 -8.43
C VAL A 56 -26.96 -9.89 -7.06
N TYR A 57 -27.21 -8.63 -6.69
CA TYR A 57 -26.74 -8.08 -5.44
C TYR A 57 -27.47 -8.67 -4.22
N SER A 58 -28.63 -9.31 -4.41
CA SER A 58 -29.37 -10.09 -3.40
C SER A 58 -28.79 -11.50 -3.19
N GLY A 59 -27.95 -11.97 -4.11
CA GLY A 59 -27.37 -13.31 -4.07
C GLY A 59 -28.24 -14.41 -4.67
N GLU A 60 -29.25 -14.10 -5.50
CA GLU A 60 -30.07 -15.15 -6.17
C GLU A 60 -29.27 -15.98 -7.17
N TYR A 61 -28.15 -15.43 -7.66
CA TYR A 61 -27.25 -16.12 -8.57
C TYR A 61 -25.86 -16.30 -7.96
N ASP A 62 -25.25 -17.47 -8.20
CA ASP A 62 -23.79 -17.61 -8.16
C ASP A 62 -23.20 -16.83 -9.34
N TRP A 63 -22.92 -15.55 -9.10
CA TRP A 63 -22.53 -14.60 -10.13
C TRP A 63 -21.15 -14.86 -10.73
N ASP A 64 -20.26 -15.48 -9.95
CA ASP A 64 -18.96 -15.91 -10.43
C ASP A 64 -19.15 -17.09 -11.41
N SER A 65 -19.96 -18.09 -11.05
CA SER A 65 -20.29 -19.19 -11.96
C SER A 65 -20.99 -18.72 -13.24
N LYS A 66 -21.86 -17.70 -13.18
CA LYS A 66 -22.48 -17.11 -14.38
C LYS A 66 -21.45 -16.45 -15.30
N LEU A 67 -20.48 -15.72 -14.76
CA LEU A 67 -19.37 -15.19 -15.55
C LEU A 67 -18.57 -16.30 -16.23
N LEU A 68 -18.23 -17.36 -15.49
CA LEU A 68 -17.43 -18.48 -16.03
C LEU A 68 -18.16 -19.20 -17.18
N GLN A 69 -19.49 -19.18 -17.22
CA GLN A 69 -20.31 -19.73 -18.31
C GLN A 69 -20.38 -18.82 -19.55
N VAL A 70 -20.45 -17.50 -19.35
CA VAL A 70 -20.58 -16.52 -20.45
C VAL A 70 -19.23 -16.17 -21.07
N PHE A 71 -18.16 -16.16 -20.28
CA PHE A 71 -16.83 -15.76 -20.71
C PHE A 71 -16.33 -16.49 -21.97
N PRO A 72 -16.41 -17.85 -22.08
CA PRO A 72 -15.97 -18.54 -23.29
C PRO A 72 -16.75 -18.14 -24.55
N GLN A 73 -18.02 -17.78 -24.42
CA GLN A 73 -18.86 -17.37 -25.55
C GLN A 73 -18.39 -16.01 -26.09
N VAL A 74 -18.14 -15.04 -25.21
CA VAL A 74 -17.61 -13.72 -25.58
C VAL A 74 -16.18 -13.83 -26.12
N LEU A 75 -15.35 -14.68 -25.51
CA LEU A 75 -13.99 -14.95 -25.99
C LEU A 75 -14.01 -15.50 -27.43
N ASN A 76 -14.99 -16.34 -27.78
CA ASN A 76 -15.13 -16.94 -29.12
C ASN A 76 -15.98 -16.11 -30.10
N ALA A 77 -16.54 -14.98 -29.68
CA ALA A 77 -17.31 -14.10 -30.56
C ALA A 77 -16.45 -13.55 -31.71
N LYS A 78 -17.01 -13.49 -32.93
CA LYS A 78 -16.26 -13.12 -34.15
C LYS A 78 -15.97 -11.63 -34.22
N ASN A 79 -16.91 -10.81 -33.74
CA ASN A 79 -16.86 -9.35 -33.80
C ASN A 79 -17.58 -8.76 -32.57
N ASN A 80 -17.58 -7.42 -32.47
CA ASN A 80 -18.17 -6.72 -31.33
C ASN A 80 -19.69 -6.88 -31.24
N ASN A 81 -20.40 -6.94 -32.38
CA ASN A 81 -21.85 -7.12 -32.38
C ASN A 81 -22.22 -8.49 -31.80
N ASP A 82 -21.60 -9.57 -32.28
CA ASP A 82 -21.81 -10.92 -31.75
C ASP A 82 -21.55 -10.98 -30.23
N ALA A 83 -20.46 -10.34 -29.76
CA ALA A 83 -20.12 -10.30 -28.34
C ALA A 83 -21.15 -9.54 -27.51
N TYR A 84 -21.63 -8.40 -28.00
CA TYR A 84 -22.59 -7.56 -27.28
C TYR A 84 -24.00 -8.14 -27.31
N GLU A 85 -24.38 -8.90 -28.35
CA GLU A 85 -25.61 -9.69 -28.36
C GLU A 85 -25.58 -10.83 -27.32
N ILE A 86 -24.42 -11.47 -27.11
CA ILE A 86 -24.24 -12.46 -26.04
C ILE A 86 -24.42 -11.79 -24.67
N ILE A 87 -23.77 -10.65 -24.45
CA ILE A 87 -23.86 -9.90 -23.19
C ILE A 87 -25.29 -9.40 -22.96
N GLU A 88 -25.97 -8.90 -24.00
CA GLU A 88 -27.33 -8.39 -23.89
C GLU A 88 -28.33 -9.49 -23.56
N ARG A 89 -28.23 -10.67 -24.19
CA ARG A 89 -29.05 -11.83 -23.81
C ARG A 89 -28.79 -12.28 -22.37
N TRP A 90 -27.56 -12.15 -21.90
CA TRP A 90 -27.25 -12.45 -20.50
C TRP A 90 -27.92 -11.46 -19.55
N VAL A 91 -27.89 -10.15 -19.85
CA VAL A 91 -28.62 -9.11 -19.11
C VAL A 91 -30.12 -9.43 -19.09
N ASP A 92 -30.70 -9.81 -20.24
CA ASP A 92 -32.13 -10.13 -20.33
C ASP A 92 -32.52 -11.34 -19.49
N SER A 93 -31.62 -12.31 -19.30
CA SER A 93 -31.90 -13.50 -18.49
C SER A 93 -31.99 -13.24 -16.99
N LEU A 94 -31.64 -12.02 -16.52
CA LEU A 94 -31.79 -11.59 -15.13
C LEU A 94 -33.19 -11.06 -14.79
N GLY A 95 -34.07 -10.93 -15.78
CA GLY A 95 -35.41 -10.39 -15.61
C GLY A 95 -35.46 -8.86 -15.58
N THR A 96 -36.62 -8.33 -15.23
CA THR A 96 -36.88 -6.88 -15.26
C THR A 96 -36.56 -6.22 -13.92
N VAL A 97 -35.91 -5.06 -13.97
CA VAL A 97 -35.74 -4.20 -12.79
C VAL A 97 -36.99 -3.33 -12.62
N PRO A 98 -37.60 -3.28 -11.43
CA PRO A 98 -38.74 -2.40 -11.18
C PRO A 98 -38.31 -0.94 -11.25
N ALA A 99 -39.22 -0.07 -11.70
CA ALA A 99 -38.98 1.37 -11.62
C ALA A 99 -38.81 1.78 -10.14
N CYS A 100 -37.80 2.57 -9.88
CA CYS A 100 -37.49 3.02 -8.53
C CYS A 100 -38.31 4.28 -8.22
N THR A 101 -39.32 4.15 -7.35
CA THR A 101 -40.24 5.25 -7.00
C THR A 101 -39.69 6.16 -5.91
N ASN A 102 -38.85 5.62 -5.02
CA ASN A 102 -38.23 6.32 -3.88
C ASN A 102 -36.71 6.05 -3.85
N CYS A 103 -35.99 6.50 -4.89
CA CYS A 103 -34.56 6.22 -4.96
C CYS A 103 -33.76 6.97 -3.91
N SER A 104 -32.74 6.28 -3.39
CA SER A 104 -31.79 6.86 -2.45
C SER A 104 -31.18 8.14 -3.01
N PHE A 105 -31.40 9.24 -2.30
CA PHE A 105 -30.85 10.54 -2.63
C PHE A 105 -29.66 10.86 -1.72
N ILE A 106 -28.52 11.15 -2.33
CA ILE A 106 -27.33 11.62 -1.63
C ILE A 106 -27.21 13.13 -1.90
N PRO A 107 -27.27 14.00 -0.87
CA PRO A 107 -27.08 15.43 -1.05
C PRO A 107 -25.74 15.73 -1.72
N VAL A 108 -25.73 16.63 -2.70
CA VAL A 108 -24.52 16.95 -3.48
C VAL A 108 -23.35 17.39 -2.58
N LYS A 109 -23.65 18.11 -1.49
CA LYS A 109 -22.65 18.56 -0.51
C LYS A 109 -21.93 17.42 0.21
N ASP A 110 -22.55 16.24 0.29
CA ASP A 110 -22.00 15.08 0.98
C ASP A 110 -21.18 14.19 0.02
N ILE A 111 -21.19 14.47 -1.29
CA ILE A 111 -20.50 13.68 -2.31
C ILE A 111 -19.08 14.22 -2.50
N LYS A 112 -18.07 13.41 -2.15
CA LYS A 112 -16.66 13.65 -2.54
C LYS A 112 -16.44 13.28 -4.00
N LEU A 113 -16.85 12.08 -4.39
CA LEU A 113 -16.70 11.59 -5.77
C LEU A 113 -18.02 10.98 -6.26
N LYS A 114 -18.51 11.43 -7.42
CA LYS A 114 -19.73 10.91 -8.05
C LYS A 114 -19.53 9.50 -8.61
N ALA A 115 -20.59 8.70 -8.65
CA ALA A 115 -20.59 7.38 -9.30
C ALA A 115 -19.91 7.41 -10.67
N ASP A 116 -19.01 6.47 -10.88
CA ASP A 116 -18.24 6.27 -12.12
C ASP A 116 -18.46 4.84 -12.59
N TYR A 117 -18.87 4.71 -13.86
CA TYR A 117 -19.29 3.47 -14.51
C TYR A 117 -18.29 3.00 -15.56
N GLY A 118 -17.07 3.54 -15.54
CA GLY A 118 -16.07 3.29 -16.58
C GLY A 118 -16.57 3.77 -17.93
N THR A 119 -16.43 2.93 -18.96
CA THR A 119 -16.80 3.26 -20.35
C THR A 119 -18.19 2.75 -20.73
N LEU A 120 -18.96 2.14 -19.81
CA LEU A 120 -20.25 1.51 -20.12
C LEU A 120 -21.24 2.45 -20.83
N PHE A 121 -21.17 3.73 -20.50
CA PHE A 121 -22.07 4.77 -21.02
C PHE A 121 -21.41 5.71 -22.04
N ASP A 122 -20.20 5.38 -22.48
CA ASP A 122 -19.52 6.12 -23.53
C ASP A 122 -20.21 5.92 -24.88
N LYS A 123 -20.20 6.99 -25.68
CA LYS A 123 -20.77 6.96 -27.02
C LYS A 123 -20.09 5.87 -27.86
N ASN A 124 -20.90 5.01 -28.48
CA ASN A 124 -20.46 3.92 -29.35
C ASN A 124 -19.64 2.79 -28.67
N ASN A 125 -19.57 2.73 -27.33
CA ASN A 125 -18.86 1.64 -26.64
C ASN A 125 -19.67 0.33 -26.63
N LEU A 126 -20.98 0.40 -26.40
CA LEU A 126 -21.90 -0.74 -26.40
C LEU A 126 -22.98 -0.57 -27.47
N ALA A 127 -23.65 -1.67 -27.82
CA ALA A 127 -24.89 -1.61 -28.58
C ALA A 127 -25.90 -0.68 -27.87
N VAL A 128 -26.62 0.15 -28.64
CA VAL A 128 -27.53 1.16 -28.09
C VAL A 128 -28.61 0.54 -27.20
N SER A 129 -29.12 -0.64 -27.60
CA SER A 129 -30.09 -1.42 -26.85
C SER A 129 -29.56 -1.84 -25.48
N LEU A 130 -28.37 -2.45 -25.43
CA LEU A 130 -27.68 -2.84 -24.20
C LEU A 130 -27.37 -1.63 -23.31
N MET A 131 -26.82 -0.55 -23.86
CA MET A 131 -26.52 0.67 -23.11
C MET A 131 -27.77 1.24 -22.45
N ARG A 132 -28.91 1.25 -23.14
CA ARG A 132 -30.20 1.71 -22.60
C ARG A 132 -30.67 0.83 -21.44
N LYS A 133 -30.52 -0.49 -21.52
CA LYS A 133 -30.86 -1.42 -20.43
C LYS A 133 -30.01 -1.17 -19.19
N LEU A 134 -28.69 -1.07 -19.36
CA LEU A 134 -27.77 -0.78 -18.24
C LEU A 134 -28.05 0.59 -17.61
N ARG A 135 -28.36 1.60 -18.42
CA ARG A 135 -28.74 2.93 -17.92
C ARG A 135 -30.03 2.88 -17.11
N PHE A 136 -31.04 2.16 -17.60
CA PHE A 136 -32.29 1.96 -16.87
C PHE A 136 -32.03 1.29 -15.51
N ILE A 137 -31.17 0.28 -15.44
CA ILE A 137 -30.76 -0.36 -14.17
C ILE A 137 -30.08 0.64 -13.23
N ALA A 138 -29.18 1.50 -13.75
CA ALA A 138 -28.48 2.49 -12.94
C ALA A 138 -29.41 3.59 -12.39
N GLU A 139 -30.35 4.06 -13.21
CA GLU A 139 -31.33 5.10 -12.86
C GLU A 139 -32.41 4.57 -11.92
N ASN A 140 -32.70 3.27 -11.97
CA ASN A 140 -33.67 2.60 -11.09
C ASN A 140 -33.01 1.76 -9.99
N TYR A 141 -31.77 2.09 -9.63
CA TYR A 141 -31.09 1.46 -8.51
C TYR A 141 -31.82 1.77 -7.21
N ASN A 142 -32.39 0.73 -6.60
CA ASN A 142 -32.92 0.79 -5.25
C ASN A 142 -31.86 0.22 -4.30
N ALA A 143 -31.34 1.06 -3.40
CA ALA A 143 -30.29 0.64 -2.48
C ALA A 143 -30.83 -0.38 -1.48
N PRO A 144 -30.21 -1.57 -1.35
CA PRO A 144 -30.64 -2.54 -0.37
C PRO A 144 -30.10 -2.19 1.04
N ASP A 145 -30.82 -2.59 2.09
CA ASP A 145 -30.32 -2.51 3.47
C ASP A 145 -29.06 -3.37 3.69
N SER A 146 -28.93 -4.46 2.91
CA SER A 146 -27.76 -5.32 2.89
C SER A 146 -27.52 -5.86 1.48
N GLN A 147 -26.26 -5.85 1.05
CA GLN A 147 -25.82 -6.40 -0.23
C GLN A 147 -25.03 -7.72 -0.02
N TYR A 148 -25.08 -8.63 -0.99
CA TYR A 148 -24.52 -9.99 -0.86
C TYR A 148 -22.99 -10.05 -0.86
N TYR A 149 -22.31 -9.17 -1.59
CA TYR A 149 -20.84 -9.12 -1.77
C TYR A 149 -20.12 -8.08 -0.90
N VAL A 150 -20.84 -7.05 -0.44
CA VAL A 150 -20.33 -5.92 0.36
C VAL A 150 -21.36 -5.60 1.44
N ALA A 151 -20.93 -5.52 2.69
CA ALA A 151 -21.81 -5.18 3.82
C ALA A 151 -21.16 -4.15 4.73
N ALA A 152 -21.98 -3.41 5.49
CA ALA A 152 -21.49 -2.52 6.53
C ALA A 152 -21.43 -3.26 7.88
N ASP A 153 -20.37 -3.06 8.66
CA ASP A 153 -20.35 -3.52 10.05
C ASP A 153 -21.34 -2.71 10.92
N LYS A 154 -21.78 -3.29 12.05
CA LYS A 154 -22.81 -2.69 12.90
C LYS A 154 -22.31 -1.60 13.84
N GLU A 155 -21.03 -1.60 14.18
CA GLU A 155 -20.45 -0.72 15.20
C GLU A 155 -20.06 0.63 14.59
N TYR A 156 -19.43 0.57 13.41
CA TYR A 156 -18.86 1.75 12.75
C TYR A 156 -19.45 1.98 11.35
N GLY A 157 -20.32 1.09 10.84
CA GLY A 157 -20.91 1.24 9.50
C GLY A 157 -19.90 1.02 8.39
N GLU A 158 -18.84 0.25 8.64
CA GLU A 158 -17.73 0.11 7.73
C GLU A 158 -17.93 -0.97 6.66
N LEU A 159 -17.69 -0.61 5.40
CA LEU A 159 -17.89 -1.56 4.28
C LEU A 159 -16.82 -2.65 4.21
N PHE A 160 -17.21 -3.92 4.26
CA PHE A 160 -16.31 -5.05 4.09
C PHE A 160 -16.80 -6.00 3.00
N ILE A 161 -15.85 -6.71 2.39
CA ILE A 161 -16.10 -7.72 1.36
C ILE A 161 -16.57 -8.99 2.03
N LYS A 162 -17.62 -9.62 1.51
CA LYS A 162 -18.10 -10.92 1.97
C LYS A 162 -18.52 -11.79 0.79
N ASN A 163 -18.68 -13.09 1.04
CA ASN A 163 -19.18 -14.06 0.06
C ASN A 163 -18.40 -14.12 -1.28
N GLU A 164 -17.12 -13.76 -1.27
CA GLU A 164 -16.21 -13.95 -2.40
C GLU A 164 -15.46 -15.27 -2.22
N SER A 165 -15.75 -16.26 -3.06
CA SER A 165 -15.06 -17.55 -3.04
C SER A 165 -13.59 -17.38 -3.44
N ALA A 166 -12.70 -18.00 -2.67
CA ALA A 166 -11.26 -17.96 -2.91
C ALA A 166 -10.78 -19.01 -3.94
N TYR A 167 -11.59 -20.03 -4.22
CA TYR A 167 -11.28 -21.07 -5.22
C TYR A 167 -9.88 -21.69 -5.07
N GLU A 168 -9.46 -22.00 -3.85
CA GLU A 168 -8.08 -22.41 -3.50
C GLU A 168 -7.58 -23.61 -4.34
N ASN A 169 -8.47 -24.57 -4.60
CA ASN A 169 -8.17 -25.80 -5.33
C ASN A 169 -8.39 -25.70 -6.86
N ALA A 170 -8.76 -24.53 -7.39
CA ALA A 170 -9.00 -24.36 -8.81
C ALA A 170 -7.69 -24.44 -9.61
N ARG A 171 -7.74 -25.06 -10.79
CA ARG A 171 -6.61 -25.08 -11.73
C ARG A 171 -6.54 -23.77 -12.51
N ILE A 172 -5.32 -23.29 -12.79
CA ILE A 172 -5.10 -22.11 -13.63
C ILE A 172 -5.80 -22.27 -14.97
N ASN A 173 -6.70 -21.36 -15.30
CA ASN A 173 -7.38 -21.28 -16.59
C ASN A 173 -7.86 -19.85 -16.88
N ALA A 174 -8.05 -19.51 -18.16
CA ALA A 174 -8.40 -18.16 -18.56
C ALA A 174 -9.69 -17.62 -17.90
N PRO A 175 -10.86 -18.32 -17.91
CA PRO A 175 -12.06 -17.83 -17.23
C PRO A 175 -11.83 -17.43 -15.77
N MET A 176 -11.13 -18.27 -15.00
CA MET A 176 -10.85 -18.02 -13.58
C MET A 176 -9.82 -16.91 -13.36
N ASN A 177 -8.82 -16.78 -14.25
CA ASN A 177 -7.89 -15.65 -14.25
C ASN A 177 -8.64 -14.32 -14.45
N PHE A 178 -9.59 -14.29 -15.38
CA PHE A 178 -10.39 -13.09 -15.65
C PHE A 178 -11.39 -12.78 -14.52
N LEU A 179 -11.90 -13.78 -13.81
CA LEU A 179 -12.66 -13.54 -12.57
C LEU A 179 -11.82 -12.75 -11.55
N ALA A 180 -10.54 -13.11 -11.37
CA ALA A 180 -9.65 -12.38 -10.47
C ALA A 180 -9.46 -10.91 -10.91
N LEU A 181 -9.19 -10.69 -12.20
CA LEU A 181 -9.06 -9.36 -12.79
C LEU A 181 -10.33 -8.52 -12.60
N TYR A 182 -11.48 -9.07 -12.97
CA TYR A 182 -12.75 -8.34 -12.90
C TYR A 182 -13.17 -8.07 -11.46
N ARG A 183 -12.95 -9.01 -10.53
CA ARG A 183 -13.25 -8.82 -9.11
C ARG A 183 -12.47 -7.63 -8.54
N PHE A 184 -11.14 -7.62 -8.73
CA PHE A 184 -10.32 -6.49 -8.27
C PHE A 184 -10.70 -5.18 -8.96
N TRP A 185 -10.73 -5.19 -10.30
CA TRP A 185 -10.95 -3.96 -11.06
C TRP A 185 -12.28 -3.29 -10.71
N ASN A 186 -13.35 -4.08 -10.60
CA ASN A 186 -14.66 -3.55 -10.24
C ASN A 186 -14.74 -3.14 -8.77
N TYR A 187 -14.11 -3.87 -7.83
CA TYR A 187 -14.09 -3.39 -6.45
C TYR A 187 -13.43 -2.02 -6.34
N ILE A 188 -12.30 -1.81 -7.03
CA ILE A 188 -11.65 -0.50 -7.07
C ILE A 188 -12.53 0.57 -7.75
N GLN A 189 -13.20 0.23 -8.86
CA GLN A 189 -14.11 1.13 -9.57
C GLN A 189 -15.25 1.63 -8.67
N TYR A 190 -15.84 0.74 -7.87
CA TYR A 190 -17.07 1.04 -7.12
C TYR A 190 -16.84 1.41 -5.64
N PHE A 191 -15.74 0.96 -5.02
CA PHE A 191 -15.56 1.05 -3.57
C PHE A 191 -14.21 1.64 -3.12
N TYR A 192 -13.25 1.90 -4.01
CA TYR A 192 -11.98 2.50 -3.58
C TYR A 192 -12.10 4.01 -3.36
N PRO A 193 -11.78 4.52 -2.15
CA PRO A 193 -12.00 5.94 -1.80
C PRO A 193 -11.09 6.91 -2.55
N TYR A 194 -9.97 6.42 -3.10
CA TYR A 194 -8.94 7.23 -3.75
C TYR A 194 -8.85 6.99 -5.25
N ARG A 195 -9.94 6.59 -5.91
CA ARG A 195 -9.92 6.31 -7.37
C ARG A 195 -9.38 7.48 -8.21
N HIS A 196 -9.61 8.72 -7.79
CA HIS A 196 -9.11 9.92 -8.47
C HIS A 196 -7.60 10.14 -8.29
N LEU A 197 -6.96 9.43 -7.36
CA LEU A 197 -5.53 9.51 -7.06
C LEU A 197 -4.71 8.37 -7.65
N ILE A 198 -5.33 7.37 -8.28
CA ILE A 198 -4.63 6.23 -8.91
C ILE A 198 -3.54 6.69 -9.89
N GLY A 199 -3.71 7.87 -10.52
CA GLY A 199 -2.68 8.50 -11.37
C GLY A 199 -2.68 8.05 -12.82
N LYS A 200 -3.57 7.13 -13.20
CA LYS A 200 -3.90 6.78 -14.59
C LYS A 200 -5.40 6.50 -14.72
N SER A 201 -5.92 6.56 -15.95
CA SER A 201 -7.32 6.19 -16.23
C SER A 201 -7.59 4.76 -15.77
N TRP A 202 -8.53 4.57 -14.85
CA TRP A 202 -8.82 3.25 -14.30
C TRP A 202 -9.33 2.28 -15.37
N THR A 203 -10.13 2.76 -16.32
CA THR A 203 -10.56 1.93 -17.46
C THR A 203 -9.40 1.54 -18.39
N ARG A 204 -8.43 2.42 -18.59
CA ARG A 204 -7.20 2.06 -19.33
C ARG A 204 -6.44 0.92 -18.64
N VAL A 205 -6.43 0.90 -17.30
CA VAL A 205 -5.81 -0.19 -16.52
C VAL A 205 -6.44 -1.54 -16.87
N LEU A 206 -7.78 -1.63 -16.94
CA LEU A 206 -8.44 -2.87 -17.33
C LEU A 206 -7.92 -3.37 -18.68
N ASN A 207 -7.87 -2.49 -19.68
CA ASN A 207 -7.40 -2.84 -21.03
C ASN A 207 -5.94 -3.29 -21.05
N GLU A 208 -5.08 -2.69 -20.22
CA GLU A 208 -3.67 -3.07 -20.07
C GLU A 208 -3.52 -4.48 -19.44
N PHE A 209 -4.41 -4.84 -18.50
CA PHE A 209 -4.34 -6.12 -17.80
C PHE A 209 -5.06 -7.28 -18.52
N ILE A 210 -5.98 -7.02 -19.44
CA ILE A 210 -6.66 -8.08 -20.21
C ILE A 210 -5.65 -9.01 -20.93
N PRO A 211 -4.68 -8.51 -21.72
CA PRO A 211 -3.67 -9.37 -22.33
C PRO A 211 -2.80 -10.10 -21.31
N VAL A 212 -2.49 -9.45 -20.18
CA VAL A 212 -1.68 -10.03 -19.10
C VAL A 212 -2.39 -11.24 -18.49
N PHE A 213 -3.66 -11.10 -18.11
CA PHE A 213 -4.44 -12.17 -17.49
C PHE A 213 -4.81 -13.30 -18.47
N TYR A 214 -4.95 -12.98 -19.76
CA TYR A 214 -5.09 -13.98 -20.82
C TYR A 214 -3.82 -14.83 -20.98
N GLY A 215 -2.65 -14.23 -20.80
CA GLY A 215 -1.35 -14.90 -20.95
C GLY A 215 -0.89 -15.75 -19.76
N ILE A 216 -1.63 -15.76 -18.65
CA ILE A 216 -1.27 -16.53 -17.44
C ILE A 216 -1.38 -18.03 -17.72
N LYS A 217 -0.26 -18.75 -17.56
CA LYS A 217 -0.19 -20.20 -17.80
C LYS A 217 0.07 -21.01 -16.53
N ASN A 218 0.55 -20.36 -15.47
CA ASN A 218 0.94 -21.00 -14.22
C ASN A 218 0.75 -20.07 -13.02
N ASP A 219 0.95 -20.63 -11.83
CA ASP A 219 0.80 -19.96 -10.53
C ASP A 219 1.73 -18.74 -10.39
N THR A 220 2.96 -18.81 -10.93
CA THR A 220 3.93 -17.72 -10.95
C THR A 220 3.42 -16.52 -11.76
N ASP A 221 2.93 -16.76 -12.99
CA ASP A 221 2.39 -15.71 -13.85
C ASP A 221 1.22 -15.00 -13.16
N TYR A 222 0.38 -15.75 -12.45
CA TYR A 222 -0.77 -15.23 -11.72
C TYR A 222 -0.36 -14.30 -10.57
N VAL A 223 0.59 -14.71 -9.74
CA VAL A 223 1.11 -13.90 -8.63
C VAL A 223 1.76 -12.60 -9.14
N ILE A 224 2.55 -12.69 -10.22
CA ILE A 224 3.16 -11.54 -10.89
C ILE A 224 2.08 -10.59 -11.43
N ALA A 225 1.06 -11.12 -12.11
CA ALA A 225 -0.03 -10.32 -12.67
C ALA A 225 -0.83 -9.61 -11.57
N CYS A 226 -1.19 -10.31 -10.49
CA CYS A 226 -1.90 -9.74 -9.35
C CYS A 226 -1.07 -8.65 -8.64
N THR A 227 0.25 -8.85 -8.54
CA THR A 227 1.14 -7.85 -7.92
C THR A 227 1.27 -6.58 -8.74
N LYS A 228 1.41 -6.71 -10.06
CA LYS A 228 1.35 -5.54 -10.96
C LYS A 228 0.01 -4.83 -10.85
N MET A 229 -1.08 -5.60 -10.74
CA MET A 229 -2.44 -5.09 -10.67
C MET A 229 -2.66 -4.27 -9.38
N ILE A 230 -2.29 -4.80 -8.21
CA ILE A 230 -2.35 -4.04 -6.95
C ILE A 230 -1.36 -2.88 -6.90
N THR A 231 -0.18 -3.00 -7.53
CA THR A 231 0.76 -1.88 -7.63
C THR A 231 0.16 -0.71 -8.42
N SER A 232 -0.73 -0.99 -9.37
CA SER A 232 -1.27 0.01 -10.29
C SER A 232 -2.18 1.06 -9.62
N ILE A 233 -2.67 0.82 -8.41
CA ILE A 233 -3.49 1.80 -7.65
C ILE A 233 -2.65 2.85 -6.91
N ASN A 234 -1.32 2.69 -6.84
CA ASN A 234 -0.41 3.58 -6.10
C ASN A 234 -0.85 3.77 -4.64
N ASP A 235 -0.92 2.66 -3.90
CA ASP A 235 -1.32 2.62 -2.50
C ASP A 235 -0.26 1.89 -1.67
N SER A 236 0.29 2.54 -0.64
CA SER A 236 1.28 1.92 0.26
C SER A 236 0.68 0.87 1.21
N HIS A 237 -0.65 0.74 1.30
CA HIS A 237 -1.29 -0.45 1.89
C HIS A 237 -1.43 -1.61 0.90
N GLY A 238 -1.16 -1.37 -0.39
CA GLY A 238 -1.20 -2.38 -1.43
C GLY A 238 -0.23 -3.53 -1.14
N CYS A 239 -0.72 -4.75 -0.96
CA CYS A 239 0.15 -5.92 -0.87
C CYS A 239 -0.61 -7.22 -1.15
N ILE A 240 0.12 -8.33 -1.30
CA ILE A 240 -0.42 -9.67 -1.14
C ILE A 240 -0.38 -9.99 0.36
N SER A 241 -1.55 -9.99 1.00
CA SER A 241 -1.67 -10.23 2.45
C SER A 241 -1.76 -11.72 2.82
N LEU A 242 -2.12 -12.57 1.85
CA LEU A 242 -2.08 -14.02 1.99
C LEU A 242 -1.62 -14.65 0.68
N LEU A 243 -0.58 -15.48 0.77
CA LEU A 243 -0.08 -16.31 -0.31
C LEU A 243 -0.22 -17.79 0.09
N PRO A 244 -1.18 -18.54 -0.47
CA PRO A 244 -1.36 -19.96 -0.19
C PRO A 244 -0.14 -20.84 -0.51
N PRO A 245 0.03 -21.98 0.17
CA PRO A 245 1.17 -22.89 -0.04
C PRO A 245 1.38 -23.36 -1.49
N ARG A 246 0.31 -23.46 -2.30
CA ARG A 246 0.39 -23.87 -3.72
C ARG A 246 1.31 -22.97 -4.55
N PHE A 247 1.43 -21.71 -4.18
CA PHE A 247 2.28 -20.76 -4.89
C PHE A 247 3.76 -20.95 -4.55
N GLY A 248 4.09 -21.83 -3.59
CA GLY A 248 5.45 -22.02 -3.10
C GLY A 248 6.12 -20.68 -2.80
N SER A 249 7.33 -20.53 -3.33
CA SER A 249 8.12 -19.29 -3.32
C SER A 249 7.99 -18.46 -4.60
N ALA A 250 6.77 -18.30 -5.12
CA ALA A 250 6.48 -17.51 -6.34
C ALA A 250 7.26 -16.17 -6.39
N PRO A 251 7.70 -15.72 -7.58
CA PRO A 251 9.02 -15.11 -7.81
C PRO A 251 9.09 -13.60 -7.59
N LEU A 252 8.22 -13.07 -6.76
CA LEU A 252 8.48 -11.74 -6.22
C LEU A 252 9.63 -11.90 -5.23
N ALA A 253 10.50 -10.90 -5.12
CA ALA A 253 11.62 -10.87 -4.15
C ALA A 253 11.21 -11.12 -2.67
N ILE A 254 9.91 -11.29 -2.44
CA ILE A 254 9.16 -11.63 -1.24
C ILE A 254 9.63 -12.92 -0.56
N GLN A 255 10.39 -13.82 -1.19
CA GLN A 255 10.81 -15.06 -0.52
C GLN A 255 12.23 -15.52 -0.79
N HIS A 256 13.14 -14.65 -1.23
CA HIS A 256 14.55 -15.00 -1.19
C HIS A 256 14.98 -15.20 0.27
N HIS A 257 15.44 -16.41 0.59
CA HIS A 257 15.66 -16.83 1.99
C HIS A 257 17.02 -16.43 2.53
N LYS A 258 17.89 -15.84 1.69
CA LYS A 258 19.20 -15.35 2.10
C LYS A 258 19.34 -13.86 1.80
N ALA A 259 20.12 -13.14 2.60
CA ALA A 259 20.37 -11.72 2.44
C ALA A 259 21.80 -11.32 2.82
N ILE A 260 22.28 -10.19 2.29
CA ILE A 260 23.42 -9.48 2.88
C ILE A 260 22.93 -8.90 4.21
N PRO A 261 23.58 -9.20 5.36
CA PRO A 261 23.02 -8.91 6.67
C PRO A 261 23.32 -7.47 7.14
N VAL A 262 22.95 -6.49 6.31
CA VAL A 262 23.12 -5.06 6.58
C VAL A 262 21.78 -4.34 6.51
N GLN A 263 21.69 -3.23 7.23
CA GLN A 263 20.58 -2.29 7.10
C GLN A 263 21.00 -1.17 6.14
N THR A 264 20.10 -0.82 5.24
CA THR A 264 20.30 0.29 4.30
C THR A 264 19.18 1.33 4.43
N SER A 265 19.39 2.51 3.88
CA SER A 265 18.37 3.54 3.67
C SER A 265 18.72 4.37 2.44
N PHE A 266 17.70 4.92 1.78
CA PHE A 266 17.93 5.91 0.73
C PHE A 266 18.15 7.28 1.36
N ILE A 267 19.38 7.78 1.26
CA ILE A 267 19.83 9.05 1.86
C ILE A 267 20.52 9.85 0.77
N GLU A 268 20.15 11.13 0.60
CA GLU A 268 20.66 11.99 -0.49
C GLU A 268 20.52 11.32 -1.87
N ASN A 269 19.40 10.62 -2.08
CA ASN A 269 19.07 9.82 -3.28
C ASN A 269 20.04 8.67 -3.57
N LYS A 270 20.77 8.17 -2.57
CA LYS A 270 21.70 7.04 -2.70
C LYS A 270 21.32 5.91 -1.75
N CYS A 271 21.52 4.66 -2.17
CA CYS A 271 21.38 3.51 -1.28
C CYS A 271 22.60 3.45 -0.35
N VAL A 272 22.42 3.74 0.93
CA VAL A 272 23.50 3.90 1.90
C VAL A 272 23.39 2.85 3.00
N VAL A 273 24.50 2.24 3.37
CA VAL A 273 24.60 1.33 4.51
C VAL A 273 24.47 2.14 5.80
N THR A 274 23.42 1.89 6.57
CA THR A 274 23.11 2.65 7.79
C THR A 274 23.38 1.89 9.07
N GLY A 275 23.40 0.55 9.01
CA GLY A 275 23.53 -0.29 10.20
C GLY A 275 23.67 -1.78 9.84
N TYR A 276 23.55 -2.62 10.86
CA TYR A 276 23.86 -4.04 10.78
C TYR A 276 22.95 -4.84 11.69
N TYR A 277 22.69 -6.10 11.34
CA TYR A 277 21.96 -7.02 12.22
C TYR A 277 22.88 -7.55 13.34
N GLN A 278 22.29 -7.82 14.52
CA GLN A 278 23.02 -8.04 15.77
C GLN A 278 23.94 -9.27 15.77
N ASP A 279 23.60 -10.28 14.99
CA ASP A 279 24.29 -11.56 14.84
C ASP A 279 25.29 -11.58 13.68
N SER A 280 25.33 -10.53 12.87
CA SER A 280 26.16 -10.45 11.67
C SER A 280 27.22 -9.35 11.78
N LEU A 281 27.79 -9.16 12.98
CA LEU A 281 28.74 -8.08 13.25
C LEU A 281 30.06 -8.21 12.47
N GLU A 282 30.41 -9.41 12.00
CA GLU A 282 31.62 -9.62 11.20
C GLU A 282 31.59 -8.87 9.86
N ILE A 283 30.39 -8.66 9.29
CA ILE A 283 30.21 -7.90 8.05
C ILE A 283 30.69 -6.44 8.21
N LYS A 284 30.72 -5.92 9.44
CA LYS A 284 31.19 -4.55 9.75
C LYS A 284 32.65 -4.32 9.40
N ASN A 285 33.44 -5.38 9.30
CA ASN A 285 34.85 -5.30 8.91
C ASN A 285 35.03 -5.20 7.38
N ILE A 286 33.95 -5.43 6.62
CA ILE A 286 33.97 -5.48 5.14
C ILE A 286 33.14 -4.31 4.58
N LEU A 287 31.90 -4.17 5.06
CA LEU A 287 30.95 -3.13 4.65
C LEU A 287 30.75 -2.15 5.82
N HIS A 288 30.93 -0.86 5.56
CA HIS A 288 30.98 0.19 6.58
C HIS A 288 29.72 1.07 6.52
N ARG A 289 29.28 1.61 7.67
CA ARG A 289 28.25 2.66 7.69
C ARG A 289 28.70 3.82 6.82
N GLY A 290 27.80 4.34 6.00
CA GLY A 290 28.08 5.41 5.04
C GLY A 290 28.61 4.94 3.69
N ASP A 291 28.87 3.64 3.50
CA ASP A 291 29.12 3.10 2.16
C ASP A 291 27.89 3.30 1.27
N ILE A 292 28.12 3.79 0.06
CA ILE A 292 27.10 3.92 -0.97
C ILE A 292 27.12 2.65 -1.82
N ILE A 293 25.98 1.99 -1.98
CA ILE A 293 25.80 0.87 -2.91
C ILE A 293 25.37 1.45 -4.25
N ASP A 294 26.23 1.36 -5.26
CA ASP A 294 25.98 1.92 -6.60
C ASP A 294 25.38 0.87 -7.55
N SER A 295 25.72 -0.41 -7.39
CA SER A 295 25.15 -1.50 -8.17
C SER A 295 25.10 -2.83 -7.41
N ILE A 296 24.16 -3.69 -7.80
CA ILE A 296 23.98 -5.05 -7.30
C ILE A 296 24.13 -6.00 -8.48
N ASN A 297 25.10 -6.92 -8.41
CA ASN A 297 25.44 -7.87 -9.46
C ASN A 297 25.63 -7.20 -10.84
N GLY A 298 26.27 -6.03 -10.85
CA GLY A 298 26.53 -5.24 -12.07
C GLY A 298 25.33 -4.44 -12.58
N ILE A 299 24.16 -4.50 -11.93
CA ILE A 299 22.97 -3.70 -12.27
C ILE A 299 22.93 -2.48 -11.36
N SER A 300 22.95 -1.28 -11.96
CA SER A 300 22.88 -0.02 -11.20
C SER A 300 21.64 0.06 -10.31
N ILE A 301 21.72 0.73 -9.16
CA ILE A 301 20.56 0.91 -8.28
C ILE A 301 19.39 1.59 -9.01
N ASP A 302 19.65 2.54 -9.92
CA ASP A 302 18.59 3.17 -10.72
C ASP A 302 17.88 2.16 -11.63
N SER A 303 18.63 1.27 -12.27
CA SER A 303 18.05 0.18 -13.07
C SER A 303 17.30 -0.83 -12.20
N VAL A 304 17.76 -1.10 -10.97
CA VAL A 304 17.04 -1.92 -9.99
C VAL A 304 15.71 -1.25 -9.64
N ILE A 305 15.70 0.03 -9.28
CA ILE A 305 14.48 0.80 -8.99
C ILE A 305 13.50 0.72 -10.17
N GLN A 306 13.97 0.96 -11.39
CA GLN A 306 13.14 0.90 -12.59
C GLN A 306 12.54 -0.50 -12.82
N ARG A 307 13.35 -1.55 -12.65
CA ARG A 307 12.96 -2.95 -12.84
C ARG A 307 11.88 -3.39 -11.85
N TYR A 308 12.01 -3.02 -10.58
CA TYR A 308 11.11 -3.47 -9.51
C TYR A 308 9.91 -2.53 -9.26
N SER A 309 9.97 -1.29 -9.70
CA SER A 309 8.89 -0.29 -9.52
C SER A 309 7.47 -0.77 -9.92
N PRO A 310 7.27 -1.59 -10.97
CA PRO A 310 5.95 -2.14 -11.32
C PRO A 310 5.40 -3.18 -10.34
N TYR A 311 6.20 -3.62 -9.36
CA TYR A 311 5.86 -4.67 -8.38
C TYR A 311 5.81 -4.16 -6.95
N ILE A 312 6.11 -2.88 -6.74
CA ILE A 312 6.19 -2.25 -5.43
C ILE A 312 5.02 -1.27 -5.29
N PRO A 313 3.95 -1.65 -4.58
CA PRO A 313 2.88 -0.74 -4.23
C PRO A 313 3.41 0.34 -3.30
N ALA A 314 3.18 1.59 -3.67
CA ALA A 314 3.57 2.75 -2.87
C ALA A 314 2.77 3.97 -3.34
N SER A 315 2.31 4.78 -2.39
CA SER A 315 1.58 6.01 -2.68
C SER A 315 2.49 7.13 -3.20
N ASN A 316 3.78 7.10 -2.86
CA ASN A 316 4.78 8.08 -3.30
C ASN A 316 6.19 7.48 -3.48
N TYR A 317 7.09 8.27 -4.08
CA TYR A 317 8.41 7.81 -4.47
C TYR A 317 9.35 7.49 -3.28
N PRO A 318 9.47 8.33 -2.22
CA PRO A 318 10.21 7.95 -1.01
C PRO A 318 9.77 6.61 -0.42
N THR A 319 8.45 6.36 -0.36
CA THR A 319 7.91 5.07 0.09
C THR A 319 8.25 3.93 -0.86
N LYS A 320 8.28 4.16 -2.17
CA LYS A 320 8.74 3.14 -3.12
C LYS A 320 10.20 2.75 -2.90
N LEU A 321 11.07 3.73 -2.63
CA LEU A 321 12.46 3.49 -2.28
C LEU A 321 12.60 2.76 -0.94
N ARG A 322 11.80 3.14 0.06
CA ARG A 322 11.67 2.42 1.33
C ARG A 322 11.35 0.95 1.09
N GLU A 323 10.30 0.66 0.32
CA GLU A 323 9.88 -0.71 0.09
C GLU A 323 10.96 -1.55 -0.58
N LEU A 324 11.72 -0.98 -1.53
CA LEU A 324 12.81 -1.67 -2.24
C LEU A 324 13.88 -2.28 -1.30
N ILE A 325 14.08 -1.66 -0.14
CA ILE A 325 15.03 -2.13 0.90
C ILE A 325 14.33 -2.66 2.15
N ALA A 326 12.99 -2.56 2.21
CA ALA A 326 12.21 -3.09 3.31
C ALA A 326 12.25 -4.63 3.28
N PRO A 327 12.09 -5.30 4.43
CA PRO A 327 12.19 -6.76 4.53
C PRO A 327 11.41 -7.55 3.48
N MET A 328 10.26 -7.02 3.06
CA MET A 328 9.34 -7.67 2.13
C MET A 328 9.86 -7.70 0.68
N PHE A 329 10.67 -6.73 0.22
CA PHE A 329 11.25 -6.77 -1.13
C PHE A 329 12.77 -6.85 -1.15
N ASN A 330 13.41 -6.27 -0.14
CA ASN A 330 14.85 -6.09 0.04
C ASN A 330 15.73 -6.62 -1.11
N VAL A 331 16.16 -5.72 -2.00
CA VAL A 331 16.99 -6.04 -3.17
C VAL A 331 18.37 -6.61 -2.83
N LEU A 332 18.75 -6.63 -1.55
CA LEU A 332 19.95 -7.32 -1.06
C LEU A 332 19.69 -8.79 -0.68
N ARG A 333 18.53 -9.33 -1.04
CA ARG A 333 18.19 -10.75 -0.92
C ARG A 333 18.40 -11.50 -2.23
N GLY A 334 18.70 -12.79 -2.12
CA GLY A 334 18.82 -13.73 -3.23
C GLY A 334 18.86 -15.17 -2.73
N ASP A 335 18.74 -16.14 -3.63
CA ASP A 335 18.87 -17.58 -3.28
C ASP A 335 20.30 -18.12 -3.47
N GLU A 336 21.12 -17.37 -4.19
CA GLU A 336 22.54 -17.64 -4.41
C GLU A 336 23.33 -17.64 -3.09
N ASP A 337 24.55 -18.20 -3.11
CA ASP A 337 25.41 -18.21 -1.91
C ASP A 337 26.15 -16.87 -1.71
N SER A 338 26.24 -16.04 -2.76
CA SER A 338 26.92 -14.75 -2.70
C SER A 338 26.30 -13.73 -3.63
N MET A 339 26.55 -12.45 -3.33
CA MET A 339 26.12 -11.30 -4.12
C MET A 339 27.27 -10.31 -4.25
N THR A 340 27.46 -9.77 -5.46
CA THR A 340 28.47 -8.74 -5.71
C THR A 340 27.85 -7.36 -5.58
N LEU A 341 28.40 -6.52 -4.71
CA LEU A 341 28.09 -5.10 -4.63
C LEU A 341 29.22 -4.28 -5.23
N TYR A 342 28.88 -3.31 -6.08
CA TYR A 342 29.79 -2.21 -6.40
C TYR A 342 29.47 -1.06 -5.45
N ILE A 343 30.44 -0.66 -4.63
CA ILE A 343 30.24 0.36 -3.60
C ILE A 343 31.19 1.54 -3.78
N THR A 344 30.80 2.70 -3.27
CA THR A 344 31.65 3.88 -3.13
C THR A 344 31.88 4.21 -1.65
N ARG A 345 33.16 4.26 -1.25
CA ARG A 345 33.65 4.62 0.08
C ARG A 345 34.76 5.66 -0.07
N ASN A 346 34.67 6.81 0.63
CA ASN A 346 35.68 7.87 0.56
C ASN A 346 36.06 8.29 -0.88
N LYS A 347 35.07 8.39 -1.78
CA LYS A 347 35.22 8.69 -3.22
C LYS A 347 35.99 7.64 -4.03
N GLN A 348 36.29 6.49 -3.44
CA GLN A 348 36.85 5.33 -4.15
C GLN A 348 35.77 4.28 -4.31
N SER A 349 35.72 3.68 -5.50
CA SER A 349 34.69 2.70 -5.84
C SER A 349 35.32 1.33 -6.13
N PHE A 350 34.76 0.26 -5.58
CA PHE A 350 35.29 -1.09 -5.72
C PHE A 350 34.19 -2.14 -5.55
N ASN A 351 34.48 -3.36 -5.99
CA ASN A 351 33.57 -4.50 -5.86
C ASN A 351 33.82 -5.23 -4.53
N LEU A 352 32.72 -5.70 -3.93
CA LEU A 352 32.69 -6.60 -2.79
C LEU A 352 31.83 -7.80 -3.13
N CYS A 353 32.40 -9.01 -3.08
CA CYS A 353 31.62 -10.25 -3.13
C CYS A 353 31.31 -10.67 -1.71
N LEU A 354 30.02 -10.69 -1.34
CA LEU A 354 29.56 -10.90 0.03
C LEU A 354 28.71 -12.18 0.10
N PRO A 355 28.89 -13.02 1.14
CA PRO A 355 28.03 -14.17 1.35
C PRO A 355 26.61 -13.73 1.70
N LEU A 356 25.62 -14.47 1.23
CA LEU A 356 24.23 -14.31 1.64
C LEU A 356 23.93 -15.26 2.81
N LEU A 357 23.34 -14.73 3.87
CA LEU A 357 22.99 -15.49 5.08
C LEU A 357 21.50 -15.79 5.13
N THR A 358 21.12 -16.98 5.57
CA THR A 358 19.72 -17.40 5.67
C THR A 358 18.95 -16.60 6.72
N ASP A 359 17.61 -16.60 6.64
CA ASP A 359 16.76 -16.00 7.69
C ASP A 359 16.92 -16.64 9.08
N SER A 360 17.47 -17.84 9.20
CA SER A 360 17.82 -18.43 10.51
C SER A 360 19.16 -17.91 11.03
N GLN A 361 20.04 -17.45 10.14
CA GLN A 361 21.33 -16.85 10.44
C GLN A 361 21.24 -15.33 10.62
N ILE A 362 20.16 -14.71 10.12
CA ILE A 362 19.80 -13.30 10.32
C ILE A 362 18.59 -13.26 11.24
N THR A 363 18.79 -12.96 12.52
CA THR A 363 17.80 -13.09 13.59
C THR A 363 16.49 -12.42 13.19
N LYS A 364 15.39 -13.19 13.23
CA LYS A 364 14.01 -12.76 12.87
C LYS A 364 13.55 -11.44 13.50
N ALA A 365 14.10 -11.07 14.66
CA ALA A 365 13.79 -9.82 15.35
C ALA A 365 14.24 -8.56 14.58
N ALA A 366 15.17 -8.70 13.62
CA ALA A 366 15.77 -7.56 12.94
C ALA A 366 14.99 -7.08 11.69
N TYR A 367 14.00 -7.85 11.25
CA TYR A 367 13.19 -7.50 10.08
C TYR A 367 12.15 -6.41 10.39
N TYR A 368 11.57 -6.38 11.59
CA TYR A 368 10.45 -5.46 11.87
C TYR A 368 10.84 -4.21 12.66
N THR A 369 12.08 -4.10 13.12
CA THR A 369 12.50 -3.01 14.01
C THR A 369 13.90 -2.54 13.66
N LYS A 370 14.03 -1.29 13.21
CA LYS A 370 15.30 -0.57 13.29
C LYS A 370 15.74 -0.60 14.76
N ASP A 371 16.82 -1.32 15.03
CA ASP A 371 17.46 -1.51 16.33
C ASP A 371 16.61 -2.27 17.37
N VAL A 372 16.89 -3.57 17.56
CA VAL A 372 16.54 -4.32 18.78
C VAL A 372 17.45 -3.88 19.94
N VAL A 373 17.56 -2.58 20.16
CA VAL A 373 17.70 -2.07 21.52
C VAL A 373 16.25 -1.81 21.91
N HIS A 374 15.66 -2.61 22.80
CA HIS A 374 14.37 -2.27 23.39
C HIS A 374 14.50 -0.87 23.99
N LYS A 375 14.10 0.15 23.22
CA LYS A 375 14.01 1.50 23.72
C LYS A 375 12.84 1.48 24.69
N PRO A 376 13.01 2.00 25.91
CA PRO A 376 11.87 2.11 26.82
C PRO A 376 10.76 2.91 26.12
N VAL A 377 9.52 2.51 26.31
CA VAL A 377 8.34 3.18 25.71
C VAL A 377 8.41 4.69 25.94
N CYS A 378 8.80 5.09 27.15
CA CYS A 378 9.02 6.48 27.52
C CYS A 378 10.32 6.62 28.31
N SER A 379 11.01 7.74 28.11
CA SER A 379 12.15 8.14 28.91
C SER A 379 12.24 9.66 29.01
N VAL A 380 12.93 10.16 30.04
CA VAL A 380 13.35 11.56 30.11
C VAL A 380 14.81 11.60 29.68
N ILE A 381 15.09 12.29 28.57
CA ILE A 381 16.43 12.44 28.01
C ILE A 381 17.09 13.72 28.55
N SER A 382 18.31 14.00 28.08
CA SER A 382 19.08 15.18 28.48
C SER A 382 18.24 16.45 28.49
N ASN A 383 18.53 17.33 29.45
CA ASN A 383 17.86 18.61 29.63
C ASN A 383 16.37 18.52 30.04
N ASN A 384 15.95 17.40 30.64
CA ASN A 384 14.59 17.17 31.15
C ASN A 384 13.54 17.25 30.03
N ILE A 385 13.81 16.57 28.92
CA ILE A 385 12.91 16.46 27.76
C ILE A 385 12.28 15.07 27.78
N GLY A 386 10.95 14.99 27.65
CA GLY A 386 10.27 13.71 27.49
C GLY A 386 10.50 13.14 26.09
N TYR A 387 10.75 11.84 25.99
CA TYR A 387 10.89 11.13 24.73
C TYR A 387 9.98 9.90 24.74
N LEU A 388 9.06 9.83 23.76
CA LEU A 388 8.09 8.76 23.59
C LEU A 388 8.42 7.95 22.33
N CYS A 389 8.70 6.67 22.53
CA CYS A 389 8.79 5.64 21.50
C CYS A 389 7.56 4.72 21.64
N PRO A 390 6.50 4.91 20.85
CA PRO A 390 5.18 4.35 21.18
C PRO A 390 5.01 2.87 20.78
N GLN A 391 6.08 2.21 20.33
CA GLN A 391 6.01 0.89 19.69
C GLN A 391 5.35 -0.18 20.56
N ASP A 392 5.72 -0.22 21.84
CA ASP A 392 5.24 -1.23 22.79
C ASP A 392 4.27 -0.64 23.84
N MET A 393 3.83 0.60 23.64
CA MET A 393 2.93 1.31 24.56
C MET A 393 1.63 0.55 24.78
N GLN A 394 1.25 0.31 26.03
CA GLN A 394 -0.03 -0.28 26.41
C GLN A 394 -0.99 0.81 26.92
N LEU A 395 -2.29 0.54 26.92
CA LEU A 395 -3.29 1.49 27.45
C LEU A 395 -2.99 1.90 28.90
N LYS A 396 -2.55 0.94 29.73
CA LYS A 396 -2.18 1.17 31.14
C LYS A 396 -0.98 2.13 31.33
N ASP A 397 -0.18 2.35 30.29
CA ASP A 397 1.02 3.20 30.38
C ASP A 397 0.68 4.68 30.25
N THR A 398 -0.52 5.04 29.76
CA THR A 398 -0.99 6.42 29.58
C THR A 398 -0.78 7.29 30.83
N ALA A 399 -1.36 6.89 31.97
CA ALA A 399 -1.23 7.63 33.23
C ALA A 399 0.21 7.68 33.78
N ALA A 400 1.07 6.72 33.42
CA ALA A 400 2.49 6.75 33.80
C ALA A 400 3.28 7.74 32.92
N ILE A 401 3.01 7.74 31.61
CA ILE A 401 3.58 8.67 30.63
C ILE A 401 3.21 10.12 30.99
N GLU A 402 1.93 10.38 31.25
CA GLU A 402 1.43 11.70 31.62
C GLU A 402 2.14 12.23 32.87
N ARG A 403 2.22 11.42 33.94
CA ARG A 403 2.90 11.80 35.18
C ARG A 403 4.40 12.03 34.99
N MET A 404 5.06 11.16 34.22
CA MET A 404 6.50 11.25 33.97
C MET A 404 6.85 12.53 33.21
N PHE A 405 6.01 12.92 32.26
CA PHE A 405 6.28 14.04 31.37
C PHE A 405 5.65 15.36 31.83
N ALA A 406 4.75 15.36 32.81
CA ALA A 406 4.05 16.57 33.28
C ALA A 406 4.97 17.80 33.51
N ASN A 407 6.19 17.58 34.01
CA ASN A 407 7.15 18.63 34.36
C ASN A 407 8.38 18.71 33.44
N THR A 408 8.36 18.05 32.27
CA THR A 408 9.45 18.17 31.29
C THR A 408 9.41 19.52 30.59
N LYS A 409 10.53 19.92 29.97
CA LYS A 409 10.62 21.16 29.18
C LYS A 409 9.82 21.10 27.87
N GLY A 410 9.66 19.89 27.34
CA GLY A 410 8.95 19.57 26.12
C GLY A 410 8.91 18.05 25.93
N LEU A 411 8.17 17.61 24.93
CA LEU A 411 7.97 16.21 24.58
C LEU A 411 8.36 15.96 23.13
N ILE A 412 9.13 14.91 22.88
CA ILE A 412 9.41 14.37 21.56
C ILE A 412 8.61 13.08 21.40
N ILE A 413 7.81 12.98 20.33
CA ILE A 413 7.06 11.77 19.97
C ILE A 413 7.66 11.23 18.67
N ASP A 414 8.32 10.07 18.73
CA ASP A 414 9.03 9.51 17.60
C ASP A 414 8.17 8.49 16.83
N LEU A 415 7.45 8.98 15.82
CA LEU A 415 6.58 8.19 14.95
C LEU A 415 7.31 7.56 13.76
N ARG A 416 8.65 7.49 13.81
CA ARG A 416 9.42 6.54 12.99
C ARG A 416 9.21 5.10 13.48
N TYR A 417 8.78 4.94 14.74
CA TYR A 417 8.41 3.66 15.34
C TYR A 417 6.89 3.48 15.29
N TYR A 418 6.43 2.30 14.88
CA TYR A 418 5.00 2.03 14.65
C TYR A 418 4.26 1.81 15.97
N PRO A 419 3.24 2.61 16.32
CA PRO A 419 2.59 2.54 17.63
C PRO A 419 1.55 1.44 17.74
N THR A 420 1.25 1.03 18.97
CA THR A 420 0.02 0.28 19.27
C THR A 420 -1.23 1.15 19.05
N PRO A 421 -2.46 0.58 18.99
CA PRO A 421 -3.69 1.36 18.87
C PRO A 421 -3.90 2.37 19.99
N TRP A 422 -3.33 2.15 21.18
CA TRP A 422 -3.58 2.95 22.39
C TRP A 422 -2.98 4.35 22.33
N ILE A 423 -2.04 4.60 21.42
CA ILE A 423 -1.38 5.89 21.23
C ILE A 423 -2.37 7.05 21.05
N VAL A 424 -3.53 6.79 20.43
CA VAL A 424 -4.55 7.80 20.14
C VAL A 424 -5.12 8.42 21.42
N TYR A 425 -5.14 7.69 22.54
CA TYR A 425 -5.68 8.21 23.81
C TYR A 425 -4.85 9.34 24.41
N LEU A 426 -3.58 9.50 24.00
CA LEU A 426 -2.79 10.67 24.39
C LEU A 426 -3.36 11.99 23.84
N MET A 427 -4.31 11.96 22.89
CA MET A 427 -5.00 13.16 22.40
C MET A 427 -5.61 13.98 23.55
N TYR A 428 -6.23 13.30 24.53
CA TYR A 428 -6.90 13.94 25.66
C TYR A 428 -5.92 14.64 26.61
N TRP A 429 -4.65 14.25 26.58
CA TRP A 429 -3.62 14.90 27.38
C TRP A 429 -2.86 15.95 26.58
N LEU A 430 -2.84 15.90 25.25
CA LEU A 430 -2.05 16.82 24.43
C LEU A 430 -2.85 18.05 23.95
N GLU A 431 -4.17 17.94 23.86
CA GLU A 431 -5.05 19.02 23.41
C GLU A 431 -6.21 19.24 24.40
N ALA A 432 -6.55 20.51 24.62
CA ALA A 432 -7.60 20.92 25.54
C ALA A 432 -8.96 21.05 24.85
N GLU A 433 -8.96 21.54 23.61
CA GLU A 433 -10.15 21.89 22.85
C GLU A 433 -10.55 20.82 21.84
N ILE A 434 -11.85 20.71 21.58
CA ILE A 434 -12.36 19.87 20.51
C ILE A 434 -12.03 20.54 19.17
N LYS A 435 -11.21 19.88 18.34
CA LYS A 435 -10.79 20.34 17.02
C LYS A 435 -10.97 19.25 15.97
N PRO A 436 -11.32 19.62 14.72
CA PRO A 436 -11.16 18.77 13.55
C PRO A 436 -9.73 18.22 13.46
N ILE A 437 -9.59 16.90 13.49
CA ILE A 437 -8.31 16.18 13.32
C ILE A 437 -8.17 15.71 11.88
N ALA A 438 -9.24 15.13 11.33
CA ALA A 438 -9.29 14.58 9.99
C ALA A 438 -10.72 14.63 9.44
N ILE A 439 -10.88 14.50 8.12
CA ILE A 439 -12.18 14.27 7.47
C ILE A 439 -12.21 12.84 6.95
N TYR A 440 -13.25 12.07 7.30
CA TYR A 440 -13.44 10.72 6.78
C TYR A 440 -14.27 10.73 5.51
N THR A 441 -13.82 9.97 4.52
CA THR A 441 -14.58 9.69 3.31
C THR A 441 -14.70 8.18 3.10
N THR A 442 -15.86 7.75 2.60
CA THR A 442 -16.17 6.32 2.48
C THR A 442 -16.99 6.04 1.23
N PRO A 443 -16.81 4.87 0.58
CA PRO A 443 -17.81 4.38 -0.36
C PRO A 443 -19.17 4.16 0.31
N THR A 444 -20.25 4.27 -0.47
CA THR A 444 -21.62 4.03 0.03
C THR A 444 -22.37 2.99 -0.79
N LEU A 445 -23.16 2.15 -0.10
CA LEU A 445 -24.10 1.23 -0.73
C LEU A 445 -25.34 1.94 -1.29
N GLN A 446 -25.60 3.19 -0.90
CA GLN A 446 -26.73 3.96 -1.46
C GLN A 446 -26.61 4.18 -2.97
N LYS A 447 -25.38 4.24 -3.47
CA LYS A 447 -25.07 4.32 -4.90
C LYS A 447 -23.62 3.86 -5.13
N PRO A 448 -23.39 2.56 -5.43
CA PRO A 448 -22.05 2.03 -5.63
C PRO A 448 -21.25 2.86 -6.65
N GLY A 449 -19.98 3.12 -6.36
CA GLY A 449 -19.16 4.06 -7.11
C GLY A 449 -19.17 5.48 -6.56
N THR A 450 -20.09 5.84 -5.65
CA THR A 450 -20.07 7.15 -4.99
C THR A 450 -19.21 7.09 -3.72
N ILE A 451 -18.34 8.10 -3.53
CA ILE A 451 -17.63 8.32 -2.26
C ILE A 451 -18.26 9.53 -1.59
N VAL A 452 -18.60 9.39 -0.30
CA VAL A 452 -19.24 10.43 0.50
C VAL A 452 -18.36 10.86 1.66
N TYR A 453 -18.56 12.09 2.13
CA TYR A 453 -18.05 12.57 3.40
C TYR A 453 -18.87 11.95 4.55
N LYS A 454 -18.18 11.36 5.53
CA LYS A 454 -18.80 10.81 6.75
C LYS A 454 -18.80 11.82 7.91
N GLY A 455 -17.99 12.87 7.80
CA GLY A 455 -17.83 13.92 8.80
C GLY A 455 -16.38 14.04 9.29
N ASN A 456 -16.18 14.92 10.27
CA ASN A 456 -14.89 15.12 10.91
C ASN A 456 -14.63 14.04 11.96
N PHE A 457 -13.37 13.63 12.09
CA PHE A 457 -12.86 13.05 13.33
C PHE A 457 -12.48 14.18 14.28
N GLU A 458 -12.98 14.13 15.49
CA GLU A 458 -12.74 15.12 16.54
C GLU A 458 -12.64 14.41 17.88
N MET A 459 -12.02 15.08 18.87
CA MET A 459 -12.13 14.64 20.26
C MET A 459 -13.59 14.68 20.72
N ASP A 460 -14.03 13.70 21.49
CA ASP A 460 -15.41 13.63 21.99
C ASP A 460 -15.68 14.52 23.22
N ARG A 461 -14.61 15.04 23.84
CA ARG A 461 -14.66 15.89 25.02
C ARG A 461 -13.45 16.81 25.11
N ARG A 462 -13.64 17.92 25.82
CA ARG A 462 -12.54 18.81 26.22
C ARG A 462 -11.72 18.19 27.36
N SER A 463 -10.46 18.59 27.47
CA SER A 463 -9.58 18.23 28.57
C SER A 463 -9.21 19.44 29.42
N THR A 464 -9.36 19.33 30.74
CA THR A 464 -8.96 20.37 31.69
C THR A 464 -7.51 20.22 32.15
N ASP A 465 -6.94 19.01 32.02
CA ASP A 465 -5.57 18.70 32.41
C ASP A 465 -4.81 18.20 31.18
N PHE A 466 -4.04 19.10 30.58
CA PHE A 466 -3.33 18.87 29.32
C PHE A 466 -1.92 19.43 29.36
N TYR A 467 -1.05 18.83 28.55
CA TYR A 467 0.35 19.17 28.40
C TYR A 467 0.53 20.47 27.64
N LYS A 468 1.00 21.52 28.34
CA LYS A 468 1.09 22.88 27.80
C LYS A 468 2.41 23.20 27.11
N LYS A 469 3.42 22.32 27.23
CA LYS A 469 4.77 22.58 26.72
C LYS A 469 4.87 22.21 25.24
N ARG A 470 6.04 22.46 24.65
CA ARG A 470 6.34 22.16 23.24
C ARG A 470 6.26 20.66 22.99
N VAL A 471 5.63 20.26 21.87
CA VAL A 471 5.60 18.87 21.39
C VAL A 471 6.29 18.85 20.02
N VAL A 472 7.26 17.96 19.82
CA VAL A 472 7.91 17.73 18.52
C VAL A 472 7.61 16.31 18.08
N ILE A 473 7.03 16.17 16.88
CA ILE A 473 6.60 14.88 16.33
C ILE A 473 7.58 14.54 15.20
N ILE A 474 8.32 13.44 15.34
CA ILE A 474 9.29 13.01 14.32
C ILE A 474 8.62 12.02 13.38
N VAL A 475 8.68 12.30 12.07
CA VAL A 475 8.10 11.45 11.02
C VAL A 475 9.07 11.27 9.85
N ASN A 476 8.88 10.20 9.08
CA ASN A 476 9.62 9.97 7.84
C ASN A 476 8.84 9.06 6.88
N GLU A 477 9.48 8.56 5.83
CA GLU A 477 8.87 7.66 4.85
C GLU A 477 8.36 6.34 5.45
N TRP A 478 8.79 5.97 6.67
CA TRP A 478 8.28 4.80 7.40
C TRP A 478 7.01 5.09 8.19
N THR A 479 6.69 6.37 8.45
CA THR A 479 5.44 6.79 9.08
C THR A 479 4.27 6.52 8.13
N GLN A 480 3.50 5.46 8.40
CA GLN A 480 2.39 4.99 7.58
C GLN A 480 1.15 4.67 8.43
N SER A 481 -0.05 4.82 7.87
CA SER A 481 -1.28 4.33 8.49
C SER A 481 -1.50 4.97 9.86
N ARG A 482 -1.65 4.16 10.92
CA ARG A 482 -1.78 4.64 12.31
C ARG A 482 -0.73 5.67 12.74
N GLN A 483 0.50 5.60 12.21
CA GLN A 483 1.52 6.62 12.51
C GLN A 483 1.16 7.99 11.90
N GLU A 484 0.61 8.00 10.68
CA GLU A 484 0.13 9.23 10.04
C GLU A 484 -1.06 9.80 10.81
N PHE A 485 -2.03 8.94 11.17
CA PHE A 485 -3.18 9.35 11.97
C PHE A 485 -2.78 9.89 13.35
N ALA A 486 -1.83 9.22 14.04
CA ALA A 486 -1.29 9.70 15.31
C ALA A 486 -0.60 11.07 15.16
N ALA A 487 0.12 11.30 14.06
CA ALA A 487 0.70 12.61 13.79
C ALA A 487 -0.37 13.68 13.52
N MET A 488 -1.47 13.34 12.84
CA MET A 488 -2.62 14.23 12.65
C MET A 488 -3.32 14.56 13.97
N ILE A 489 -3.39 13.61 14.90
CA ILE A 489 -3.90 13.85 16.26
C ILE A 489 -2.94 14.80 17.00
N PHE A 490 -1.67 14.45 17.09
CA PHE A 490 -0.71 15.16 17.96
C PHE A 490 -0.36 16.55 17.47
N ARG A 491 -0.45 16.81 16.16
CA ARG A 491 -0.25 18.16 15.62
C ARG A 491 -1.31 19.15 16.05
N THR A 492 -2.47 18.70 16.56
CA THR A 492 -3.51 19.61 17.01
C THR A 492 -3.11 20.39 18.25
N ALA A 493 -2.23 19.81 19.08
CA ALA A 493 -1.71 20.44 20.29
C ALA A 493 -1.10 21.81 19.97
N LYS A 494 -1.47 22.82 20.76
CA LYS A 494 -1.15 24.25 20.51
C LYS A 494 0.31 24.54 20.16
N ASN A 495 1.24 23.81 20.76
CA ASN A 495 2.68 23.97 20.55
C ASN A 495 3.29 22.74 19.86
N ALA A 496 2.58 22.05 18.98
CA ALA A 496 3.13 20.94 18.22
C ALA A 496 3.91 21.42 16.99
N VAL A 497 4.94 20.67 16.61
CA VAL A 497 5.67 20.82 15.35
C VAL A 497 5.93 19.43 14.77
N VAL A 498 5.55 19.22 13.52
CA VAL A 498 5.87 17.99 12.76
C VAL A 498 7.21 18.18 12.05
N LEU A 499 8.20 17.39 12.46
CA LEU A 499 9.59 17.44 12.00
C LEU A 499 9.92 16.17 11.19
N GLY A 500 10.56 16.34 10.03
CA GLY A 500 11.15 15.21 9.31
C GLY A 500 10.88 15.23 7.81
N SER A 501 10.52 14.08 7.23
CA SER A 501 10.37 13.93 5.77
C SER A 501 8.96 13.47 5.39
N LYS A 502 8.70 13.41 4.08
CA LYS A 502 7.41 12.99 3.53
C LYS A 502 7.05 11.59 4.04
N THR A 503 5.87 11.46 4.63
CA THR A 503 5.33 10.20 5.14
C THR A 503 4.79 9.32 4.02
N ALA A 504 4.30 8.12 4.37
CA ALA A 504 3.91 7.13 3.39
C ALA A 504 2.71 7.53 2.51
N GLY A 505 1.88 8.45 2.98
CA GLY A 505 0.66 8.86 2.29
C GLY A 505 -0.29 7.69 2.09
N ALA A 506 -0.51 6.91 3.14
CA ALA A 506 -1.45 5.81 3.18
C ALA A 506 -2.08 5.77 4.58
N ASP A 507 -2.87 6.80 4.88
CA ASP A 507 -3.69 6.85 6.09
C ASP A 507 -5.08 6.26 5.81
N GLY A 508 -5.64 5.60 6.82
CA GLY A 508 -6.90 4.86 6.76
C GLY A 508 -6.77 3.38 7.12
N THR A 509 -7.93 2.72 7.29
CA THR A 509 -7.96 1.28 7.53
C THR A 509 -7.83 0.49 6.22
N VAL A 510 -7.44 -0.77 6.34
CA VAL A 510 -7.27 -1.67 5.20
C VAL A 510 -8.47 -2.59 5.05
N CYS A 511 -8.70 -3.08 3.83
CA CYS A 511 -9.51 -4.26 3.58
C CYS A 511 -8.68 -5.34 2.89
N SER A 512 -9.05 -6.60 3.09
CA SER A 512 -8.50 -7.73 2.35
C SER A 512 -9.56 -8.28 1.41
N MET A 513 -9.17 -8.52 0.16
CA MET A 513 -10.03 -9.06 -0.88
C MET A 513 -9.55 -10.46 -1.29
N PRO A 514 -10.39 -11.48 -1.13
CA PRO A 514 -10.12 -12.81 -1.68
C PRO A 514 -10.14 -12.78 -3.20
N LEU A 515 -9.11 -13.34 -3.81
CA LEU A 515 -9.04 -13.64 -5.24
C LEU A 515 -9.06 -15.15 -5.46
N PRO A 516 -9.41 -15.60 -6.69
CA PRO A 516 -9.21 -16.98 -7.11
C PRO A 516 -7.84 -17.55 -6.74
N TYR A 517 -7.79 -18.88 -6.61
CA TYR A 517 -6.61 -19.65 -6.22
C TYR A 517 -6.10 -19.36 -4.80
N GLY A 518 -6.91 -18.72 -3.95
CA GLY A 518 -6.63 -18.50 -2.52
C GLY A 518 -5.82 -17.24 -2.18
N LEU A 519 -5.44 -16.43 -3.18
CA LEU A 519 -4.62 -15.24 -2.96
C LEU A 519 -5.46 -14.10 -2.35
N ASN A 520 -4.94 -13.38 -1.35
CA ASN A 520 -5.61 -12.17 -0.84
C ASN A 520 -4.80 -10.91 -1.16
N LEU A 521 -5.47 -9.91 -1.72
CA LEU A 521 -4.92 -8.56 -1.87
C LEU A 521 -5.39 -7.67 -0.73
N GLN A 522 -4.51 -6.85 -0.19
CA GLN A 522 -4.83 -5.81 0.79
C GLN A 522 -4.59 -4.43 0.20
N PHE A 523 -5.42 -3.46 0.56
CA PHE A 523 -5.34 -2.05 0.15
C PHE A 523 -6.23 -1.18 1.04
N THR A 524 -6.17 0.14 0.85
CA THR A 524 -6.91 1.09 1.69
C THR A 524 -8.42 1.04 1.45
N LYS A 525 -9.18 1.08 2.54
CA LYS A 525 -10.64 1.02 2.58
C LYS A 525 -11.30 2.38 2.83
N TYR A 526 -10.67 3.28 3.60
CA TYR A 526 -11.18 4.63 3.89
C TYR A 526 -10.32 5.74 3.35
N GLY A 527 -10.99 6.83 2.97
CA GLY A 527 -10.30 8.07 2.69
C GLY A 527 -10.13 8.91 3.95
N ILE A 528 -8.92 9.40 4.17
CA ILE A 528 -8.58 10.38 5.21
C ILE A 528 -8.09 11.64 4.53
N GLU A 529 -8.70 12.77 4.86
CA GLU A 529 -8.21 14.10 4.47
C GLU A 529 -7.81 14.89 5.72
N ASN A 530 -6.94 15.88 5.51
CA ASN A 530 -6.71 16.91 6.50
C ASN A 530 -7.99 17.74 6.72
N PRO A 531 -8.13 18.46 7.85
CA PRO A 531 -9.28 19.34 8.12
C PRO A 531 -9.54 20.43 7.08
N ASP A 532 -8.54 20.78 6.26
CA ASP A 532 -8.63 21.71 5.14
C ASP A 532 -9.01 21.03 3.81
N SER A 533 -9.49 19.79 3.87
CA SER A 533 -9.84 18.92 2.74
C SER A 533 -8.67 18.57 1.80
N THR A 534 -7.43 18.81 2.22
CA THR A 534 -6.28 18.33 1.44
C THR A 534 -6.04 16.84 1.68
N GLU A 535 -5.77 16.10 0.60
CA GLU A 535 -5.52 14.65 0.63
C GLU A 535 -4.28 14.27 1.45
N THR A 536 -4.38 13.18 2.24
CA THR A 536 -3.22 12.52 2.84
C THR A 536 -2.68 11.42 1.93
N GLN A 537 -3.54 10.70 1.19
CA GLN A 537 -3.12 9.66 0.26
C GLN A 537 -2.17 10.23 -0.80
N ARG A 538 -1.04 9.54 -1.02
CA ARG A 538 0.09 9.96 -1.90
C ARG A 538 0.87 11.19 -1.44
N LYS A 539 0.24 12.13 -0.74
CA LYS A 539 0.89 13.36 -0.27
C LYS A 539 1.61 13.18 1.06
N GLY A 540 1.13 12.26 1.92
CA GLY A 540 1.55 12.20 3.31
C GLY A 540 0.93 13.32 4.14
N ILE A 541 1.25 13.34 5.43
CA ILE A 541 0.85 14.43 6.33
C ILE A 541 1.67 15.70 6.07
N LYS A 542 1.14 16.86 6.47
CA LYS A 542 1.87 18.13 6.39
C LYS A 542 3.08 18.15 7.33
N ILE A 543 4.25 18.45 6.79
CA ILE A 543 5.53 18.62 7.51
C ILE A 543 5.76 20.11 7.77
N ASP A 544 6.04 20.48 9.01
CA ASP A 544 6.27 21.88 9.39
C ASP A 544 7.76 22.25 9.26
N ILE A 545 8.66 21.33 9.64
CA ILE A 545 10.11 21.51 9.50
C ILE A 545 10.71 20.31 8.76
N PRO A 546 11.14 20.47 7.50
CA PRO A 546 11.75 19.40 6.75
C PRO A 546 13.16 19.09 7.26
N VAL A 547 13.40 17.84 7.64
CA VAL A 547 14.71 17.32 8.02
C VAL A 547 14.86 15.90 7.49
N GLN A 548 16.01 15.60 6.91
CA GLN A 548 16.38 14.27 6.46
C GLN A 548 17.77 13.92 6.98
N PRO A 549 18.07 12.64 7.22
CA PRO A 549 19.43 12.21 7.49
C PRO A 549 20.37 12.60 6.34
N THR A 550 21.63 12.85 6.65
CA THR A 550 22.72 13.07 5.70
C THR A 550 23.71 11.92 5.74
N ILE A 551 24.45 11.70 4.65
CA ILE A 551 25.51 10.68 4.64
C ILE A 551 26.57 11.01 5.70
N LYS A 552 26.86 12.31 5.87
CA LYS A 552 27.73 12.82 6.93
C LYS A 552 27.21 12.49 8.33
N GLY A 553 25.90 12.63 8.57
CA GLY A 553 25.23 12.26 9.81
C GLY A 553 25.38 10.76 10.11
N VAL A 554 25.15 9.90 9.10
CA VAL A 554 25.33 8.45 9.22
C VAL A 554 26.77 8.09 9.60
N LEU A 555 27.76 8.67 8.91
CA LEU A 555 29.18 8.46 9.20
C LEU A 555 29.56 8.91 10.62
N ALA A 556 28.94 9.99 11.11
CA ALA A 556 29.15 10.52 12.45
C ALA A 556 28.32 9.80 13.53
N GLY A 557 27.47 8.84 13.17
CA GLY A 557 26.58 8.15 14.09
C GLY A 557 25.50 9.06 14.71
N LYS A 558 25.13 10.15 14.04
CA LYS A 558 24.17 11.14 14.53
C LYS A 558 22.76 10.84 14.05
N ASP A 559 21.79 11.13 14.92
CA ASP A 559 20.37 11.19 14.57
C ASP A 559 19.98 12.67 14.42
N GLU A 560 20.14 13.21 13.21
CA GLU A 560 19.91 14.64 12.93
C GLU A 560 18.47 15.08 13.19
N LEU A 561 17.49 14.17 13.12
CA LEU A 561 16.10 14.48 13.43
C LEU A 561 15.91 14.61 14.95
N LEU A 562 16.51 13.71 15.73
CA LEU A 562 16.46 13.79 17.19
C LEU A 562 17.23 15.01 17.72
N ASP A 563 18.43 15.26 17.18
CA ASP A 563 19.24 16.45 17.53
C ASP A 563 18.45 17.73 17.26
N LYS A 564 17.76 17.80 16.11
CA LYS A 564 16.94 18.97 15.77
C LYS A 564 15.69 19.09 16.64
N ALA A 565 15.06 17.99 17.02
CA ALA A 565 13.92 18.00 17.92
C ALA A 565 14.30 18.51 19.32
N ILE A 566 15.46 18.12 19.84
CA ILE A 566 16.03 18.62 21.10
C ILE A 566 16.27 20.14 20.99
N ASP A 567 16.93 20.59 19.92
CA ASP A 567 17.19 22.01 19.65
C ASP A 567 15.90 22.86 19.63
N ILE A 568 14.83 22.38 19.00
CA ILE A 568 13.54 23.08 18.95
C ILE A 568 12.94 23.28 20.35
N ILE A 569 13.01 22.25 21.20
CA ILE A 569 12.49 22.31 22.57
C ILE A 569 13.31 23.27 23.42
N GLU A 570 14.63 23.29 23.24
CA GLU A 570 15.53 24.14 24.02
C GLU A 570 15.48 25.61 23.61
N ASN A 571 15.47 25.90 22.30
CA ASN A 571 15.75 27.23 21.80
C ASN A 571 14.53 28.13 21.54
N LYS A 572 13.29 27.68 21.79
CA LYS A 572 12.00 28.42 21.73
C LYS A 572 11.70 29.30 20.49
N LYS A 573 12.64 29.51 19.56
CA LYS A 573 12.58 30.46 18.45
C LYS A 573 11.73 29.99 17.27
N TYR A 574 11.22 28.77 17.30
CA TYR A 574 10.35 28.24 16.25
C TYR A 574 8.88 28.39 16.67
N SER A 575 8.28 29.56 16.51
CA SER A 575 6.81 29.67 16.49
C SER A 575 6.31 29.15 15.15
N ALA A 576 5.36 28.22 15.16
CA ALA A 576 4.58 27.92 13.97
C ALA A 576 3.70 29.15 13.70
N GLU A 577 3.97 29.85 12.60
CA GLU A 577 3.07 30.88 12.07
C GLU A 577 1.85 30.25 11.40
#